data_AF-A0A3M7NPS6-F1
#
_entry.id   AF-A0A3M7NPS6-F1
#
_cell.length_a   1.000
_cell.length_b   1.000
_cell.length_c   1.000
_cell.angle_alpha   90.00
_cell.angle_beta   90.00
_cell.angle_gamma   90.00
#
_symmetry.space_group_name_H-M   'P 1'
#
loop_
_entity.id
_entity.type
_entity.pdbx_description
1 polymer ?
#
loop_
_entity_poly.entity_id
_entity_poly.type
_entity_poly.pdbx_seq_one_letter_code
_entity_poly.pdbx_strand_id
1 'polypeptide(L)'
;MSAIPLETGIPSGQYPPFAAVTDNDHRAWIIIAAAMGISFMLMALVARVLIRKFVNLGWALDDTILTISTGVAFVEASLILSACADGLGTSIKLISPELQARIQKFLRWEVQGAISCLFEVAIFAAPVWLVVKLHKPLETKVEIVAPFALRLLIIVLTGLRLSSFDQAAFATDPTLRESRYISWTQAEMSYAIIGATIPTARRLVLDLITFYNGGYFGSTISESGTRSGTYQMNKLRSRVQRNSELTSARAVEDAACDDGDNGSQEMIIRKDVTVEVKHEQGKSEPGDHVNSALKTHIVKGGHGFAFEVEKGQHFRVVDVYGEQVTDLVAWVKGTNLVEKLSMAHTRFHLIGVPPEKGEYLWTNKDDPIFQVVDDTVRVHDMTFASCFPEMYEKEGRLNHRSCAGNIAEVMKPYGMRSYLEVPDPFNIFMNTPNYTLKRLNPSKPGDYIEFKAMKDVIIAGQRFLKLKTESARE
;
A
#
# COMPACT_ATOMS: atom_id res chain seq x y z
N MET A 1 71.46 20.09 10.96
CA MET A 1 70.57 19.78 12.11
C MET A 1 69.73 18.58 11.71
N SER A 2 69.98 17.42 12.33
CA SER A 2 69.27 16.18 12.06
C SER A 2 67.81 16.31 12.50
N ALA A 3 66.89 15.91 11.63
CA ALA A 3 65.48 15.79 11.97
C ALA A 3 65.30 14.77 13.11
N ILE A 4 64.70 15.20 14.21
CA ILE A 4 64.25 14.35 15.30
C ILE A 4 63.09 13.50 14.73
N PRO A 5 63.16 12.16 14.71
CA PRO A 5 62.02 11.37 14.29
C PRO A 5 60.93 11.51 15.36
N LEU A 6 59.72 11.92 14.98
CA LEU A 6 58.56 11.65 15.82
C LEU A 6 58.49 10.13 15.99
N GLU A 7 58.62 9.63 17.23
CA GLU A 7 58.22 8.27 17.58
C GLU A 7 56.72 8.13 17.28
N THR A 8 56.39 7.78 16.05
CA THR A 8 55.07 7.26 15.73
C THR A 8 55.06 5.87 16.35
N GLY A 9 54.37 5.69 17.48
CA GLY A 9 54.21 4.41 18.19
C GLY A 9 53.44 3.36 17.40
N ILE A 10 53.78 3.18 16.13
CA ILE A 10 53.13 2.34 15.14
C ILE A 10 54.01 1.10 14.96
N PRO A 11 53.48 -0.11 15.24
CA PRO A 11 54.20 -1.36 15.03
C PRO A 11 54.71 -1.50 13.60
N SER A 12 55.87 -2.14 13.44
CA SER A 12 56.47 -2.39 12.13
C SER A 12 55.50 -3.16 11.21
N GLY A 13 55.29 -2.65 10.00
CA GLY A 13 54.37 -3.23 9.00
C GLY A 13 52.98 -2.59 8.93
N GLN A 14 52.68 -1.59 9.76
CA GLN A 14 51.43 -0.82 9.67
C GLN A 14 51.63 0.55 9.01
N TYR A 15 50.68 0.93 8.16
CA TYR A 15 50.64 2.28 7.58
C TYR A 15 50.17 3.29 8.63
N PRO A 16 50.66 4.54 8.58
CA PRO A 16 50.19 5.59 9.47
C PRO A 16 48.68 5.83 9.30
N PRO A 17 47.96 6.13 10.40
CA PRO A 17 46.54 6.41 10.32
C PRO A 17 46.30 7.64 9.44
N PHE A 18 45.24 7.59 8.63
CA PHE A 18 44.84 8.68 7.73
C PHE A 18 44.70 10.03 8.46
N ALA A 19 44.20 10.00 9.71
CA ALA A 19 44.22 11.11 10.64
C ALA A 19 44.36 10.59 12.07
N ALA A 20 45.19 11.26 12.88
CA ALA A 20 45.35 10.96 14.31
C ALA A 20 44.69 12.05 15.15
N VAL A 21 44.13 11.67 16.30
CA VAL A 21 43.63 12.63 17.28
C VAL A 21 44.80 13.04 18.16
N THR A 22 45.17 14.32 18.12
CA THR A 22 46.21 14.92 18.98
C THR A 22 45.69 16.24 19.57
N ASP A 23 46.39 16.82 20.53
CA ASP A 23 45.98 18.07 21.18
C ASP A 23 45.77 19.25 20.21
N ASN A 24 46.36 19.19 19.01
CA ASN A 24 46.29 20.23 17.98
C ASN A 24 45.61 19.76 16.68
N ASP A 25 45.11 18.53 16.64
CA ASP A 25 44.51 17.92 15.46
C ASP A 25 43.37 16.97 15.84
N HIS A 26 42.15 17.41 15.58
CA HIS A 26 40.92 16.68 15.86
C HIS A 26 40.17 16.29 14.56
N ARG A 27 40.79 16.42 13.38
CA ARG A 27 40.12 16.20 12.09
C ARG A 27 39.56 14.78 11.92
N ALA A 28 40.15 13.80 12.62
CA ALA A 28 39.72 12.41 12.59
C ALA A 28 38.25 12.24 13.00
N TRP A 29 37.76 12.99 14.00
CA TRP A 29 36.35 12.90 14.43
C TRP A 29 35.40 13.34 13.32
N ILE A 30 35.73 14.45 12.64
CA ILE A 30 34.91 15.02 11.56
C ILE A 30 34.88 14.06 10.37
N ILE A 31 36.03 13.52 9.98
CA ILE A 31 36.15 12.59 8.84
C ILE A 31 35.34 11.33 9.09
N ILE A 32 35.45 10.73 10.29
CA ILE A 32 34.69 9.53 10.65
C ILE A 32 33.19 9.81 10.61
N ALA A 33 32.74 10.90 11.24
CA ALA A 33 31.32 11.27 11.27
C ALA A 33 30.75 11.50 9.86
N ALA A 34 31.47 12.24 9.01
CA ALA A 34 31.04 12.53 7.64
C ALA A 34 31.04 11.27 6.75
N ALA A 35 32.07 10.43 6.83
CA ALA A 35 32.16 9.22 6.01
C ALA A 35 31.10 8.17 6.41
N MET A 36 30.88 7.97 7.70
CA MET A 36 29.79 7.12 8.21
C MET A 36 28.42 7.69 7.83
N GLY A 37 28.26 9.01 7.97
CA GLY A 37 27.06 9.73 7.60
C GLY A 37 26.66 9.50 6.14
N ILE A 38 27.59 9.74 5.20
CA ILE A 38 27.39 9.48 3.76
C ILE A 38 26.97 8.02 3.53
N SER A 39 27.68 7.07 4.12
CA SER A 39 27.41 5.64 3.95
C SER A 39 25.99 5.28 4.37
N PHE A 40 25.55 5.73 5.55
CA PHE A 40 24.20 5.44 6.04
C PHE A 40 23.11 6.20 5.29
N MET A 41 23.35 7.44 4.86
CA MET A 41 22.40 8.20 4.05
C MET A 41 22.16 7.55 2.68
N LEU A 42 23.22 7.09 2.01
CA LEU A 42 23.11 6.38 0.74
C LEU A 42 22.38 5.04 0.92
N MET A 43 22.68 4.30 1.99
CA MET A 43 21.97 3.07 2.32
C MET A 43 20.48 3.32 2.57
N ALA A 44 20.12 4.40 3.28
CA ALA A 44 18.72 4.78 3.50
C ALA A 44 18.01 5.16 2.19
N LEU A 45 18.68 5.88 1.28
CA LEU A 45 18.14 6.22 -0.03
C LEU A 45 17.88 4.96 -0.87
N VAL A 46 18.85 4.04 -0.93
CA VAL A 46 18.69 2.75 -1.62
C VAL A 46 17.54 1.96 -1.01
N ALA A 47 17.49 1.84 0.32
CA ALA A 47 16.41 1.15 1.00
C ALA A 47 15.04 1.74 0.63
N ARG A 48 14.91 3.07 0.56
CA ARG A 48 13.67 3.73 0.17
C ARG A 48 13.27 3.44 -1.28
N VAL A 49 14.21 3.54 -2.22
CA VAL A 49 13.96 3.22 -3.64
C VAL A 49 13.51 1.77 -3.79
N LEU A 50 14.16 0.84 -3.07
CA LEU A 50 13.77 -0.57 -3.06
C LEU A 50 12.38 -0.75 -2.46
N ILE A 51 12.07 -0.13 -1.31
CA ILE A 51 10.74 -0.18 -0.68
C ILE A 51 9.66 0.30 -1.67
N ARG A 52 9.86 1.45 -2.34
CA ARG A 52 8.89 1.98 -3.30
C ARG A 52 8.69 1.06 -4.50
N LYS A 53 9.79 0.50 -5.02
CA LYS A 53 9.76 -0.44 -6.15
C LYS A 53 9.09 -1.76 -5.79
N PHE A 54 9.36 -2.34 -4.62
CA PHE A 54 8.81 -3.63 -4.20
C PHE A 54 7.37 -3.55 -3.73
N VAL A 55 6.95 -2.42 -3.12
CA VAL A 55 5.59 -2.25 -2.59
C VAL A 55 4.64 -1.61 -3.62
N ASN A 56 5.08 -1.38 -4.87
CA ASN A 56 4.31 -0.75 -5.96
C ASN A 56 3.62 0.57 -5.55
N LEU A 57 4.19 1.28 -4.58
CA LEU A 57 3.77 2.61 -4.18
C LEU A 57 4.39 3.54 -5.22
N GLY A 58 3.61 4.03 -6.18
CA GLY A 58 4.09 4.99 -7.16
C GLY A 58 4.85 6.17 -6.53
N TRP A 59 5.71 6.82 -7.31
CA TRP A 59 6.53 7.95 -6.85
C TRP A 59 5.66 9.07 -6.29
N ALA A 60 5.93 9.45 -5.05
CA ALA A 60 5.22 10.53 -4.38
C ALA A 60 6.14 11.75 -4.19
N LEU A 61 5.54 12.93 -3.99
CA LEU A 61 6.28 14.19 -3.80
C LEU A 61 7.28 14.11 -2.63
N ASP A 62 6.96 13.34 -1.59
CA ASP A 62 7.85 13.12 -0.45
C ASP A 62 9.15 12.41 -0.84
N ASP A 63 9.12 11.52 -1.83
CA ASP A 63 10.30 10.80 -2.31
C ASP A 63 11.23 11.73 -3.10
N THR A 64 10.66 12.63 -3.91
CA THR A 64 11.43 13.65 -4.64
C THR A 64 12.10 14.62 -3.67
N ILE A 65 11.35 15.12 -2.68
CA ILE A 65 11.90 16.03 -1.66
C ILE A 65 13.04 15.34 -0.91
N LEU A 66 12.86 14.09 -0.48
CA LEU A 66 13.91 13.40 0.24
C LEU A 66 15.14 13.13 -0.64
N THR A 67 14.95 12.77 -1.90
CA THR A 67 16.07 12.54 -2.84
C THR A 67 16.89 13.82 -3.04
N ILE A 68 16.23 14.97 -3.20
CA ILE A 68 16.88 16.28 -3.27
C ILE A 68 17.63 16.56 -1.96
N SER A 69 16.98 16.35 -0.81
CA SER A 69 17.60 16.56 0.51
C SER A 69 18.83 15.67 0.73
N THR A 70 18.79 14.40 0.30
CA THR A 70 19.97 13.51 0.36
C THR A 70 21.09 13.99 -0.55
N GLY A 71 20.76 14.51 -1.74
CA GLY A 71 21.75 15.12 -2.65
C GLY A 71 22.43 16.33 -2.02
N VAL A 72 21.66 17.23 -1.39
CA VAL A 72 22.20 18.40 -0.67
C VAL A 72 23.09 17.95 0.49
N ALA A 73 22.64 17.00 1.31
CA ALA A 73 23.42 16.49 2.43
C ALA A 73 24.72 15.80 1.99
N PHE A 74 24.72 15.10 0.85
CA PHE A 74 25.92 14.50 0.28
C PHE A 74 26.94 15.57 -0.18
N VAL A 75 26.47 16.62 -0.84
CA VAL A 75 27.32 17.75 -1.25
C VAL A 75 27.92 18.44 -0.03
N GLU A 76 27.11 18.70 1.00
CA GLU A 76 27.58 19.33 2.24
C GLU A 76 28.63 18.48 2.96
N ALA A 77 28.39 17.17 3.13
CA ALA A 77 29.35 16.25 3.74
C ALA A 77 30.66 16.18 2.92
N SER A 78 30.57 16.22 1.59
CA SER A 78 31.73 16.25 0.69
C SER A 78 32.53 17.55 0.82
N LEU A 79 31.85 18.70 0.96
CA LEU A 79 32.49 20.00 1.20
C LEU A 79 33.20 20.03 2.56
N ILE A 80 32.62 19.43 3.60
CA ILE A 80 33.25 19.30 4.92
C ILE A 80 34.48 18.40 4.87
N LEU A 81 34.43 17.27 4.17
CA LEU A 81 35.60 16.42 3.95
C LEU A 81 36.72 17.17 3.19
N SER A 82 36.36 17.96 2.18
CA SER A 82 37.30 18.84 1.49
C SER A 82 37.87 19.93 2.41
N ALA A 83 37.04 20.50 3.30
CA ALA A 83 37.49 21.48 4.26
C ALA A 83 38.44 20.87 5.32
N CYS A 84 38.28 19.59 5.67
CA CYS A 84 39.23 18.85 6.50
C CYS A 84 40.60 18.68 5.82
N ALA A 85 40.63 18.50 4.49
CA ALA A 85 41.88 18.51 3.73
C ALA A 85 42.56 19.89 3.75
N ASP A 86 41.77 20.96 3.80
CA ASP A 86 42.19 22.36 3.98
C ASP A 86 42.51 22.71 5.46
N GLY A 87 42.47 21.75 6.39
CA GLY A 87 42.87 21.97 7.80
C GLY A 87 41.73 22.22 8.80
N LEU A 88 40.45 22.07 8.40
CA LEU A 88 39.33 22.08 9.34
C LEU A 88 39.49 20.97 10.40
N GLY A 89 39.40 21.33 11.68
CA GLY A 89 39.68 20.42 12.80
C GLY A 89 41.11 20.48 13.33
N THR A 90 42.00 21.28 12.75
CA THR A 90 43.36 21.53 13.26
C THR A 90 43.46 22.92 13.91
N SER A 91 44.49 23.17 14.71
CA SER A 91 44.69 24.48 15.35
C SER A 91 44.81 25.60 14.32
N ILE A 92 44.07 26.70 14.51
CA ILE A 92 44.05 27.86 13.61
C ILE A 92 45.45 28.45 13.32
N LYS A 93 46.40 28.28 14.26
CA LYS A 93 47.79 28.74 14.13
C LYS A 93 48.58 28.01 13.04
N LEU A 94 48.10 26.85 12.59
CA LEU A 94 48.75 26.00 11.57
C LEU A 94 48.19 26.24 10.16
N ILE A 95 47.21 27.15 10.01
CA ILE A 95 46.43 27.37 8.79
C ILE A 95 46.75 28.74 8.18
N SER A 96 46.86 28.85 6.85
CA SER A 96 47.13 30.14 6.18
C SER A 96 45.94 31.12 6.30
N PRO A 97 46.19 32.45 6.31
CA PRO A 97 45.13 33.45 6.50
C PRO A 97 44.01 33.40 5.46
N GLU A 98 44.31 33.07 4.20
CA GLU A 98 43.29 32.93 3.15
C GLU A 98 42.35 31.74 3.42
N LEU A 99 42.89 30.68 4.00
CA LEU A 99 42.18 29.44 4.29
C LEU A 99 41.32 29.57 5.55
N GLN A 100 41.78 30.33 6.54
CA GLN A 100 40.99 30.70 7.72
C GLN A 100 39.69 31.45 7.35
N ALA A 101 39.77 32.42 6.44
CA ALA A 101 38.61 33.19 5.99
C ALA A 101 37.57 32.33 5.24
N ARG A 102 38.03 31.29 4.52
CA ARG A 102 37.14 30.30 3.89
C ARG A 102 36.44 29.43 4.93
N ILE A 103 37.17 28.94 5.93
CA ILE A 103 36.65 28.04 6.97
C ILE A 103 35.67 28.77 7.91
N GLN A 104 35.97 30.00 8.32
CA GLN A 104 35.10 30.76 9.25
C GLN A 104 33.69 31.07 8.71
N LYS A 105 33.51 31.08 7.38
CA LYS A 105 32.17 31.23 6.77
C LYS A 105 31.24 30.05 7.05
N PHE A 106 31.80 28.86 7.32
CA PHE A 106 31.02 27.64 7.57
C PHE A 106 30.48 27.55 9.01
N LEU A 107 30.98 28.36 9.95
CA LEU A 107 30.74 28.19 11.39
C LEU A 107 29.53 28.95 11.99
N ARG A 108 28.66 29.58 11.17
CA ARG A 108 27.61 30.50 11.66
C ARG A 108 26.17 30.02 11.44
N TRP A 109 25.71 28.99 12.17
CA TRP A 109 24.37 28.41 11.96
C TRP A 109 23.61 28.04 13.25
N GLU A 110 23.73 28.84 14.32
CA GLU A 110 23.04 28.57 15.61
C GLU A 110 21.51 28.61 15.49
N VAL A 111 20.96 29.42 14.59
CA VAL A 111 19.51 29.57 14.32
C VAL A 111 18.88 28.28 13.74
N GLN A 112 19.69 27.43 13.11
CA GLN A 112 19.21 26.19 12.49
C GLN A 112 18.64 25.20 13.52
N GLY A 113 19.27 25.09 14.70
CA GLY A 113 18.91 24.06 15.68
C GLY A 113 17.50 24.22 16.27
N ALA A 114 17.09 25.46 16.56
CA ALA A 114 15.76 25.74 17.10
C ALA A 114 14.65 25.46 16.08
N ILE A 115 14.89 25.82 14.82
CA ILE A 115 13.97 25.57 13.71
C ILE A 115 13.83 24.06 13.46
N SER A 116 14.94 23.32 13.45
CA SER A 116 14.93 21.87 13.31
C SER A 116 14.10 21.19 14.40
N CYS A 117 14.30 21.54 15.67
CA CYS A 117 13.53 20.98 16.78
C CYS A 117 12.02 21.22 16.64
N LEU A 118 11.62 22.43 16.19
CA LEU A 118 10.21 22.76 15.96
C LEU A 118 9.59 21.87 14.87
N PHE A 119 10.29 21.68 13.74
CA PHE A 119 9.82 20.79 12.68
C PHE A 119 9.69 19.34 13.13
N GLU A 120 10.63 18.83 13.95
CA GLU A 120 10.55 17.46 14.45
C GLU A 120 9.35 17.24 15.37
N VAL A 121 9.05 18.20 16.25
CA VAL A 121 7.83 18.16 17.08
C VAL A 121 6.57 18.23 16.21
N ALA A 122 6.54 19.11 15.21
CA ALA A 122 5.39 19.25 14.31
C ALA A 122 5.14 17.98 13.49
N ILE A 123 6.19 17.38 12.93
CA ILE A 123 6.13 16.13 12.15
C ILE A 123 5.65 14.96 13.02
N PHE A 124 6.07 14.90 14.29
CA PHE A 124 5.59 13.89 15.23
C PHE A 124 4.14 14.13 15.68
N ALA A 125 3.73 15.39 15.88
CA ALA A 125 2.38 15.72 16.32
C ALA A 125 1.31 15.43 15.25
N ALA A 126 1.64 15.57 13.96
CA ALA A 126 0.72 15.31 12.86
C ALA A 126 0.10 13.88 12.85
N PRO A 127 0.88 12.78 12.87
CA PRO A 127 0.32 11.42 12.94
C PRO A 127 -0.42 11.16 14.25
N VAL A 128 0.01 11.73 15.38
CA VAL A 128 -0.72 11.64 16.66
C VAL A 128 -2.11 12.25 16.49
N TRP A 129 -2.19 13.47 15.97
CA TRP A 129 -3.46 14.17 15.74
C TRP A 129 -4.40 13.41 14.81
N LEU A 130 -3.87 12.82 13.73
CA LEU A 130 -4.64 12.01 12.78
C LEU A 130 -5.23 10.75 13.44
N VAL A 131 -4.44 10.06 14.27
CA VAL A 131 -4.80 8.77 14.85
C VAL A 131 -5.70 8.92 16.08
N VAL A 132 -5.65 10.07 16.77
CA VAL A 132 -6.53 10.36 17.93
C VAL A 132 -8.01 10.28 17.54
N LYS A 133 -8.38 10.79 16.36
CA LYS A 133 -9.77 10.78 15.85
C LYS A 133 -10.25 9.40 15.35
N LEU A 134 -9.36 8.42 15.29
CA LEU A 134 -9.67 7.10 14.74
C LEU A 134 -10.19 6.16 15.84
N HIS A 135 -11.35 5.53 15.62
CA HIS A 135 -11.95 4.53 16.52
C HIS A 135 -11.24 3.15 16.38
N LYS A 136 -9.94 3.10 16.68
CA LYS A 136 -9.12 1.87 16.71
C LYS A 136 -8.57 1.61 18.12
N PRO A 137 -8.30 0.35 18.48
CA PRO A 137 -7.65 0.01 19.75
C PRO A 137 -6.26 0.65 19.86
N LEU A 138 -5.82 0.94 21.09
CA LEU A 138 -4.59 1.67 21.39
C LEU A 138 -3.34 1.02 20.77
N GLU A 139 -3.30 -0.31 20.70
CA GLU A 139 -2.18 -1.06 20.09
C GLU A 139 -1.94 -0.65 18.64
N THR A 140 -2.99 -0.58 17.82
CA THR A 140 -2.90 -0.13 16.42
C THR A 140 -2.49 1.33 16.32
N LYS A 141 -2.91 2.18 17.27
CA LYS A 141 -2.53 3.59 17.29
C LYS A 141 -1.03 3.76 17.56
N VAL A 142 -0.51 3.00 18.52
CA VAL A 142 0.92 2.99 18.87
C VAL A 142 1.75 2.49 17.69
N GLU A 143 1.34 1.42 17.00
CA GLU A 143 2.06 0.91 15.84
C GLU A 143 2.18 1.92 14.69
N ILE A 144 1.17 2.77 14.49
CA ILE A 144 1.18 3.80 13.45
C ILE A 144 2.10 4.96 13.85
N VAL A 145 2.09 5.35 15.13
CA VAL A 145 2.82 6.53 15.63
C VAL A 145 4.28 6.22 15.96
N ALA A 146 4.60 5.01 16.44
CA ALA A 146 5.93 4.64 16.92
C ALA A 146 7.08 4.90 15.92
N PRO A 147 6.94 4.61 14.60
CA PRO A 147 8.00 4.91 13.62
C PRO A 147 8.32 6.40 13.53
N PHE A 148 7.34 7.28 13.74
CA PHE A 148 7.54 8.74 13.72
C PHE A 148 8.20 9.24 15.00
N ALA A 149 8.01 8.54 16.13
CA ALA A 149 8.64 8.90 17.41
C ALA A 149 10.17 8.78 17.37
N LEU A 150 10.72 7.89 16.53
CA LEU A 150 12.17 7.75 16.35
C LEU A 150 12.82 9.04 15.86
N ARG A 151 12.07 9.91 15.18
CA ARG A 151 12.57 11.23 14.79
C ARG A 151 12.86 12.16 15.95
N LEU A 152 12.23 11.97 17.12
CA LEU A 152 12.53 12.77 18.32
C LEU A 152 13.96 12.57 18.83
N LEU A 153 14.66 11.51 18.39
CA LEU A 153 16.10 11.34 18.65
C LEU A 153 16.94 12.47 18.03
N ILE A 154 16.46 13.14 16.99
CA ILE A 154 17.12 14.33 16.40
C ILE A 154 17.20 15.47 17.41
N ILE A 155 16.20 15.61 18.28
CA ILE A 155 16.19 16.63 19.35
C ILE A 155 17.32 16.33 20.36
N VAL A 156 17.52 15.05 20.68
CA VAL A 156 18.63 14.62 21.56
C VAL A 156 19.98 14.92 20.90
N LEU A 157 20.15 14.58 19.62
CA LEU A 157 21.37 14.90 18.86
C LEU A 157 21.61 16.42 18.77
N THR A 158 20.55 17.21 18.58
CA THR A 158 20.63 18.66 18.58
C THR A 158 21.09 19.18 19.95
N GLY A 159 20.60 18.61 21.05
CA GLY A 159 21.04 18.94 22.40
C GLY A 159 22.53 18.62 22.63
N LEU A 160 23.01 17.47 22.13
CA LEU A 160 24.42 17.09 22.20
C LEU A 160 25.32 17.99 21.34
N ARG A 161 24.84 18.42 20.17
CA ARG A 161 25.51 19.41 19.34
C ARG A 161 25.65 20.73 20.10
N LEU A 162 24.54 21.27 20.62
CA LEU A 162 24.53 22.57 21.31
C LEU A 162 25.37 22.55 22.59
N SER A 163 25.38 21.44 23.35
CA SER A 163 26.21 21.31 24.55
C SER A 163 27.71 21.23 24.25
N SER A 164 28.08 20.87 23.02
CA SER A 164 29.47 20.84 22.57
C SER A 164 30.01 22.19 22.10
N PHE A 165 29.14 23.21 21.96
CA PHE A 165 29.52 24.56 21.60
C PHE A 165 30.05 25.33 22.82
N ASP A 166 31.25 25.89 22.71
CA ASP A 166 31.87 26.72 23.74
C ASP A 166 32.23 28.09 23.16
N GLN A 167 31.44 29.10 23.52
CA GLN A 167 31.57 30.46 23.00
C GLN A 167 32.91 31.12 23.36
N ALA A 168 33.48 30.80 24.53
CA ALA A 168 34.76 31.35 24.96
C ALA A 168 35.92 30.68 24.22
N ALA A 169 35.84 29.36 24.01
CA ALA A 169 36.84 28.62 23.25
C ALA A 169 36.79 28.95 21.75
N PHE A 170 35.60 29.22 21.18
CA PHE A 170 35.39 29.61 19.78
C PHE A 170 36.19 30.88 19.41
N ALA A 171 36.31 31.83 20.32
CA ALA A 171 37.07 33.07 20.08
C ALA A 171 38.59 32.84 19.96
N THR A 172 39.10 31.71 20.45
CA THR A 172 40.54 31.42 20.51
C THR A 172 41.04 30.51 19.39
N ASP A 173 40.31 29.42 19.11
CA ASP A 173 40.67 28.45 18.08
C ASP A 173 39.40 27.78 17.52
N PRO A 174 38.67 28.46 16.62
CA PRO A 174 37.36 28.02 16.14
C PRO A 174 37.46 26.74 15.31
N THR A 175 38.60 26.42 14.69
CA THR A 175 38.73 25.25 13.83
C THR A 175 38.94 23.96 14.62
N LEU A 176 39.76 24.00 15.67
CA LEU A 176 40.07 22.84 16.50
C LEU A 176 38.96 22.53 17.51
N ARG A 177 38.39 23.59 18.13
CA ARG A 177 37.43 23.46 19.24
C ARG A 177 36.03 23.08 18.76
N GLU A 178 35.65 23.51 17.56
CA GLU A 178 34.36 23.16 16.95
C GLU A 178 34.33 21.77 16.32
N SER A 179 35.45 21.04 16.30
CA SER A 179 35.51 19.70 15.68
C SER A 179 34.43 18.74 16.20
N ARG A 180 34.09 18.80 17.49
CA ARG A 180 32.99 18.02 18.10
C ARG A 180 31.62 18.52 17.66
N TYR A 181 31.41 19.83 17.63
CA TYR A 181 30.18 20.45 17.15
C TYR A 181 29.88 20.07 15.69
N ILE A 182 30.90 20.13 14.84
CA ILE A 182 30.81 19.75 13.42
C ILE A 182 30.50 18.26 13.29
N SER A 183 31.14 17.41 14.09
CA SER A 183 30.87 15.96 14.10
C SER A 183 29.42 15.64 14.49
N TRP A 184 28.88 16.31 15.51
CA TRP A 184 27.47 16.17 15.90
C TRP A 184 26.51 16.68 14.82
N THR A 185 26.87 17.77 14.14
CA THR A 185 26.09 18.29 13.01
C THR A 185 25.99 17.26 11.88
N GLN A 186 27.10 16.58 11.57
CA GLN A 186 27.10 15.49 10.57
C GLN A 186 26.22 14.31 11.00
N ALA A 187 26.25 13.93 12.28
CA ALA A 187 25.41 12.86 12.82
C ALA A 187 23.92 13.22 12.78
N GLU A 188 23.55 14.45 13.16
CA GLU A 188 22.18 14.98 13.14
C GLU A 188 21.58 14.93 11.73
N MET A 189 22.30 15.48 10.74
CA MET A 189 21.86 15.51 9.34
C MET A 189 21.68 14.11 8.75
N SER A 190 22.64 13.23 9.02
CA SER A 190 22.60 11.85 8.54
C SER A 190 21.41 11.10 9.12
N TYR A 191 21.15 11.29 10.42
CA TYR A 191 20.01 10.67 11.07
C TYR A 191 18.67 11.25 10.59
N ALA A 192 18.59 12.53 10.24
CA ALA A 192 17.36 13.13 9.72
C ALA A 192 16.87 12.45 8.42
N ILE A 193 17.79 12.08 7.52
CA ILE A 193 17.47 11.31 6.30
C ILE A 193 17.04 9.87 6.62
N ILE A 194 17.73 9.23 7.56
CA ILE A 194 17.39 7.86 8.01
C ILE A 194 16.00 7.84 8.63
N GLY A 195 15.74 8.75 9.59
CA GLY A 195 14.45 8.88 10.28
C GLY A 195 13.29 9.21 9.35
N ALA A 196 13.53 9.87 8.22
CA ALA A 196 12.52 10.09 7.19
C ALA A 196 12.13 8.82 6.41
N THR A 197 12.98 7.80 6.43
CA THR A 197 12.79 6.53 5.68
C THR A 197 12.12 5.44 6.53
N ILE A 198 12.21 5.53 7.85
CA ILE A 198 11.64 4.55 8.78
C ILE A 198 10.11 4.38 8.62
N PRO A 199 9.29 5.44 8.54
CA PRO A 199 7.84 5.28 8.38
C PRO A 199 7.45 4.54 7.09
N THR A 200 8.22 4.71 6.02
CA THR A 200 7.99 3.99 4.75
C THR A 200 8.36 2.50 4.84
N ALA A 201 9.30 2.13 5.72
CA ALA A 201 9.78 0.75 5.86
C ALA A 201 8.80 -0.17 6.61
N ARG A 202 7.86 0.36 7.41
CA ARG A 202 6.89 -0.47 8.17
C ARG A 202 6.11 -1.43 7.28
N ARG A 203 5.72 -0.99 6.08
CA ARG A 203 4.93 -1.81 5.16
C ARG A 203 5.76 -2.96 4.59
N LEU A 204 7.01 -2.70 4.23
CA LEU A 204 7.95 -3.75 3.84
C LEU A 204 8.13 -4.78 4.96
N VAL A 205 8.31 -4.35 6.21
CA VAL A 205 8.48 -5.27 7.34
C VAL A 205 7.23 -6.13 7.56
N LEU A 206 6.04 -5.56 7.45
CA LEU A 206 4.79 -6.32 7.54
C LEU A 206 4.65 -7.32 6.39
N ASP A 207 4.91 -6.89 5.15
CA ASP A 207 4.85 -7.75 3.97
C ASP A 207 5.92 -8.86 4.04
N LEU A 208 7.11 -8.57 4.56
CA LEU A 208 8.19 -9.54 4.77
C LEU A 208 7.84 -10.54 5.87
N ILE A 209 7.25 -10.09 6.99
CA ILE A 209 6.75 -10.96 8.05
C ILE A 209 5.64 -11.87 7.51
N THR A 210 4.72 -11.33 6.71
CA THR A 210 3.68 -12.12 6.04
C THR A 210 4.27 -13.12 5.05
N PHE A 211 5.30 -12.75 4.29
CA PHE A 211 6.00 -13.63 3.36
C PHE A 211 6.78 -14.75 4.07
N TYR A 212 7.51 -14.43 5.14
CA TYR A 212 8.28 -15.41 5.93
C TYR A 212 7.39 -16.32 6.79
N ASN A 213 6.35 -15.78 7.43
CA ASN A 213 5.36 -16.59 8.15
C ASN A 213 4.38 -17.32 7.20
N GLY A 214 4.32 -16.92 5.93
CA GLY A 214 3.50 -17.50 4.87
C GLY A 214 4.09 -18.75 4.21
N GLY A 215 5.22 -19.27 4.70
CA GLY A 215 5.67 -20.64 4.39
C GLY A 215 6.40 -20.86 3.07
N TYR A 216 6.88 -19.83 2.36
CA TYR A 216 7.51 -20.01 1.05
C TYR A 216 9.00 -20.44 1.10
N PHE A 217 9.65 -20.41 2.26
CA PHE A 217 11.08 -20.77 2.41
C PHE A 217 11.36 -21.93 3.38
N GLY A 218 10.31 -22.62 3.84
CA GLY A 218 10.39 -23.65 4.89
C GLY A 218 10.23 -25.10 4.44
N SER A 219 10.45 -25.44 3.16
CA SER A 219 10.24 -26.81 2.64
C SER A 219 11.47 -27.39 1.94
N THR A 220 12.62 -27.38 2.59
CA THR A 220 13.72 -28.29 2.23
C THR A 220 14.62 -28.65 3.40
N ILE A 221 14.05 -29.07 4.54
CA ILE A 221 14.75 -30.00 5.45
C ILE A 221 13.73 -31.06 5.88
N SER A 222 13.83 -32.22 5.24
CA SER A 222 13.25 -33.45 5.72
C SER A 222 13.96 -33.84 7.01
N GLU A 223 13.27 -33.76 8.14
CA GLU A 223 13.60 -34.62 9.28
C GLU A 223 12.31 -35.14 9.92
N SER A 224 12.21 -36.46 9.94
CA SER A 224 11.16 -37.27 10.53
C SER A 224 11.04 -37.01 12.03
N GLY A 225 9.87 -36.54 12.46
CA GLY A 225 9.57 -36.35 13.87
C GLY A 225 8.08 -36.19 14.12
N THR A 226 7.43 -37.28 14.46
CA THR A 226 6.04 -37.37 14.91
C THR A 226 5.74 -36.35 16.02
N ARG A 227 4.83 -35.38 15.81
CA ARG A 227 3.94 -34.90 16.88
C ARG A 227 2.75 -34.04 16.40
N SER A 228 1.59 -34.61 16.71
CA SER A 228 0.26 -34.03 16.92
C SER A 228 0.19 -32.54 17.30
N GLY A 229 -0.68 -31.82 16.59
CA GLY A 229 -1.50 -30.72 17.11
C GLY A 229 -0.82 -29.39 17.41
N THR A 230 -1.27 -28.31 16.76
CA THR A 230 -1.95 -27.16 17.41
C THR A 230 -2.17 -26.04 16.38
N TYR A 231 -3.36 -25.96 15.81
CA TYR A 231 -3.89 -24.67 15.34
C TYR A 231 -4.35 -23.90 16.57
N GLN A 232 -3.77 -22.73 16.83
CA GLN A 232 -4.17 -21.87 17.94
C GLN A 232 -5.56 -21.27 17.68
N MET A 233 -6.57 -21.88 18.30
CA MET A 233 -7.93 -21.35 18.37
C MET A 233 -8.20 -20.85 19.80
N ASN A 234 -7.47 -19.81 20.24
CA ASN A 234 -7.61 -19.23 21.57
C ASN A 234 -7.90 -17.72 21.49
N LYS A 235 -9.09 -17.37 20.98
CA LYS A 235 -9.69 -16.03 21.23
C LYS A 235 -11.22 -15.94 21.02
N LEU A 236 -11.94 -17.06 20.98
CA LEU A 236 -13.40 -17.07 20.80
C LEU A 236 -14.23 -17.52 22.02
N ARG A 237 -13.59 -17.84 23.16
CA ARG A 237 -14.31 -18.40 24.32
C ARG A 237 -14.71 -17.40 25.42
N SER A 238 -14.46 -16.09 25.27
CA SER A 238 -14.78 -15.10 26.32
C SER A 238 -15.90 -14.11 25.98
N ARG A 239 -16.60 -14.28 24.84
CA ARG A 239 -17.66 -13.35 24.40
C ARG A 239 -19.06 -13.94 24.30
N VAL A 240 -19.20 -15.28 24.39
CA VAL A 240 -20.50 -15.96 24.28
C VAL A 240 -21.27 -15.98 25.60
N GLN A 241 -20.62 -15.74 26.74
CA GLN A 241 -21.25 -15.85 28.07
C GLN A 241 -21.69 -14.52 28.69
N ARG A 242 -21.58 -13.39 27.96
CA ARG A 242 -21.98 -12.06 28.46
C ARG A 242 -23.21 -11.44 27.78
N ASN A 243 -23.80 -12.10 26.78
CA ASN A 243 -24.94 -11.56 26.04
C ASN A 243 -26.29 -12.22 26.36
N SER A 244 -26.35 -13.22 27.26
CA SER A 244 -27.64 -13.83 27.64
C SER A 244 -28.39 -13.10 28.77
N GLU A 245 -27.87 -11.98 29.28
CA GLU A 245 -28.49 -11.24 30.40
C GLU A 245 -28.99 -9.83 30.01
N LEU A 246 -28.89 -9.40 28.75
CA LEU A 246 -29.37 -8.07 28.31
C LEU A 246 -30.54 -8.09 27.31
N THR A 247 -31.03 -9.25 26.88
CA THR A 247 -32.14 -9.38 25.92
C THR A 247 -33.52 -9.59 26.54
N SER A 248 -33.69 -9.33 27.85
CA SER A 248 -34.99 -9.42 28.54
C SER A 248 -35.72 -8.06 28.70
N ALA A 249 -35.18 -6.97 28.13
CA ALA A 249 -35.78 -5.65 28.31
C ALA A 249 -35.77 -4.85 27.00
N ARG A 250 -36.78 -5.13 26.15
CA ARG A 250 -37.49 -4.22 25.22
C ARG A 250 -37.95 -4.97 23.98
N ALA A 251 -39.02 -5.73 24.15
CA ALA A 251 -40.04 -5.82 23.12
C ALA A 251 -40.94 -4.57 23.23
N VAL A 252 -41.65 -4.28 22.14
CA VAL A 252 -42.68 -3.24 21.93
C VAL A 252 -42.14 -1.93 21.35
N GLU A 253 -42.19 -1.83 20.02
CA GLU A 253 -43.05 -0.86 19.31
C GLU A 253 -43.07 -1.21 17.81
N ASP A 254 -44.27 -1.58 17.34
CA ASP A 254 -44.65 -1.69 15.93
C ASP A 254 -44.72 -0.29 15.30
N ALA A 255 -44.20 -0.14 14.09
CA ALA A 255 -44.68 0.86 13.15
C ALA A 255 -44.40 0.42 11.70
N ALA A 256 -45.48 0.12 10.99
CA ALA A 256 -45.51 0.01 9.53
C ALA A 256 -45.78 1.37 8.91
N CYS A 257 -45.03 1.75 7.87
CA CYS A 257 -45.29 2.74 6.80
C CYS A 257 -43.93 3.18 6.22
N ASP A 258 -43.71 3.54 4.96
CA ASP A 258 -44.45 3.54 3.70
C ASP A 258 -43.40 3.93 2.62
N ASP A 259 -43.72 3.65 1.36
CA ASP A 259 -42.91 3.92 0.18
C ASP A 259 -42.51 5.39 0.02
N GLY A 260 -41.27 5.62 -0.39
CA GLY A 260 -40.73 6.95 -0.67
C GLY A 260 -39.61 6.91 -1.71
N ASP A 261 -40.01 6.78 -2.97
CA ASP A 261 -39.19 6.99 -4.16
C ASP A 261 -38.51 8.37 -4.12
N ASN A 262 -37.17 8.39 -4.24
CA ASN A 262 -36.45 9.39 -5.04
C ASN A 262 -34.93 9.12 -5.09
N GLY A 263 -34.42 8.85 -6.29
CA GLY A 263 -33.01 9.06 -6.66
C GLY A 263 -32.23 7.87 -7.23
N SER A 264 -32.87 6.83 -7.78
CA SER A 264 -32.16 5.65 -8.30
C SER A 264 -31.58 5.86 -9.72
N GLN A 265 -30.24 5.88 -9.86
CA GLN A 265 -29.54 6.18 -11.13
C GLN A 265 -28.98 4.92 -11.82
N GLU A 266 -29.61 4.42 -12.88
CA GLU A 266 -29.44 3.20 -13.73
C GLU A 266 -28.02 2.60 -14.10
N MET A 267 -27.90 1.35 -14.57
CA MET A 267 -26.65 0.76 -15.13
C MET A 267 -26.97 -0.05 -16.40
N ILE A 268 -26.19 0.05 -17.49
CA ILE A 268 -26.42 -0.64 -18.78
C ILE A 268 -25.47 -1.85 -18.96
N ILE A 269 -26.03 -3.05 -19.18
CA ILE A 269 -25.33 -4.24 -19.70
C ILE A 269 -25.62 -4.34 -21.20
N ARG A 270 -24.59 -4.39 -22.05
CA ARG A 270 -24.72 -4.57 -23.51
C ARG A 270 -24.32 -6.00 -23.89
N LYS A 271 -25.18 -6.68 -24.67
CA LYS A 271 -24.93 -8.00 -25.25
C LYS A 271 -24.70 -7.86 -26.76
N ASP A 272 -23.57 -8.39 -27.23
CA ASP A 272 -23.22 -8.45 -28.64
C ASP A 272 -23.43 -9.90 -29.11
N VAL A 273 -24.44 -10.12 -29.96
CA VAL A 273 -24.76 -11.45 -30.51
C VAL A 273 -24.15 -11.54 -31.90
N THR A 274 -22.96 -12.11 -32.03
CA THR A 274 -22.40 -12.44 -33.34
C THR A 274 -22.76 -13.89 -33.65
N VAL A 275 -23.74 -14.11 -34.54
CA VAL A 275 -24.07 -15.45 -35.05
C VAL A 275 -23.26 -15.69 -36.32
N GLU A 276 -22.26 -16.56 -36.26
CA GLU A 276 -21.68 -17.15 -37.47
C GLU A 276 -22.62 -18.27 -37.95
N VAL A 277 -23.45 -17.97 -38.94
CA VAL A 277 -24.22 -19.01 -39.65
C VAL A 277 -23.27 -19.70 -40.63
N LYS A 278 -22.85 -20.93 -40.32
CA LYS A 278 -22.25 -21.82 -41.33
C LYS A 278 -23.36 -22.38 -42.21
N HIS A 279 -23.56 -21.79 -43.38
CA HIS A 279 -24.25 -22.46 -44.47
C HIS A 279 -23.23 -23.27 -45.30
N GLU A 280 -23.41 -24.59 -45.30
CA GLU A 280 -22.83 -25.47 -46.31
C GLU A 280 -23.40 -25.12 -47.69
N GLN A 281 -22.49 -25.02 -48.66
CA GLN A 281 -22.68 -25.06 -50.12
C GLN A 281 -23.61 -24.01 -50.77
N GLY A 282 -22.99 -23.07 -51.49
CA GLY A 282 -23.63 -22.32 -52.57
C GLY A 282 -23.12 -20.88 -52.67
N LYS A 283 -22.48 -20.54 -53.80
CA LYS A 283 -21.96 -19.22 -54.16
C LYS A 283 -22.94 -18.07 -53.85
N SER A 284 -22.48 -17.01 -53.18
CA SER A 284 -23.03 -15.65 -53.28
C SER A 284 -22.01 -14.58 -52.87
N GLU A 285 -22.24 -13.36 -53.34
CA GLU A 285 -21.34 -12.23 -53.64
C GLU A 285 -20.82 -11.42 -52.42
N PRO A 286 -19.77 -10.57 -52.57
CA PRO A 286 -19.21 -9.78 -51.49
C PRO A 286 -20.02 -8.49 -51.27
N GLY A 287 -20.88 -8.46 -50.25
CA GLY A 287 -21.66 -7.25 -49.95
C GLY A 287 -22.49 -7.21 -48.67
N ASP A 288 -22.65 -8.30 -47.91
CA ASP A 288 -23.54 -8.28 -46.74
C ASP A 288 -22.80 -8.04 -45.42
N HIS A 289 -22.74 -6.77 -45.00
CA HIS A 289 -22.45 -6.40 -43.63
C HIS A 289 -23.63 -6.80 -42.73
N VAL A 290 -23.51 -7.94 -42.04
CA VAL A 290 -24.47 -8.40 -41.02
C VAL A 290 -24.41 -7.45 -39.82
N ASN A 291 -25.40 -6.57 -39.72
CA ASN A 291 -25.55 -5.63 -38.61
C ASN A 291 -26.23 -6.35 -37.43
N SER A 292 -25.43 -6.88 -36.50
CA SER A 292 -25.92 -7.47 -35.26
C SER A 292 -26.52 -6.39 -34.35
N ALA A 293 -27.78 -6.56 -33.93
CA ALA A 293 -28.45 -5.61 -33.05
C ALA A 293 -27.95 -5.78 -31.60
N LEU A 294 -27.30 -4.74 -31.08
CA LEU A 294 -26.85 -4.65 -29.69
C LEU A 294 -28.05 -4.67 -28.73
N LYS A 295 -28.16 -5.69 -27.87
CA LYS A 295 -29.22 -5.73 -26.84
C LYS A 295 -28.71 -5.10 -25.55
N THR A 296 -29.32 -3.99 -25.16
CA THR A 296 -29.00 -3.26 -23.93
C THR A 296 -30.03 -3.56 -22.85
N HIS A 297 -29.59 -3.90 -21.63
CA HIS A 297 -30.44 -4.08 -20.46
C HIS A 297 -29.99 -3.24 -19.28
N ILE A 298 -30.93 -2.63 -18.55
CA ILE A 298 -30.60 -1.78 -17.41
C ILE A 298 -30.88 -2.49 -16.08
N VAL A 299 -29.85 -2.66 -15.24
CA VAL A 299 -29.98 -3.28 -13.91
C VAL A 299 -30.31 -2.21 -12.87
N LYS A 300 -31.51 -2.32 -12.29
CA LYS A 300 -31.95 -1.43 -11.20
C LYS A 300 -31.14 -1.67 -9.93
N GLY A 301 -30.92 -0.60 -9.15
CA GLY A 301 -30.21 -0.68 -7.87
C GLY A 301 -30.86 -1.69 -6.93
N GLY A 302 -30.06 -2.56 -6.31
CA GLY A 302 -30.57 -3.58 -5.39
C GLY A 302 -31.26 -4.76 -6.07
N HIS A 303 -31.24 -4.86 -7.40
CA HIS A 303 -31.79 -6.01 -8.14
C HIS A 303 -30.71 -6.75 -8.92
N GLY A 304 -30.96 -8.04 -9.14
CA GLY A 304 -30.15 -8.89 -10.02
C GLY A 304 -30.68 -8.87 -11.45
N PHE A 305 -29.86 -9.32 -12.39
CA PHE A 305 -30.24 -9.64 -13.76
C PHE A 305 -29.46 -10.87 -14.22
N ALA A 306 -30.17 -11.82 -14.84
CA ALA A 306 -29.58 -13.02 -15.42
C ALA A 306 -29.79 -13.03 -16.94
N PHE A 307 -28.77 -13.47 -17.67
CA PHE A 307 -28.81 -13.56 -19.13
C PHE A 307 -27.87 -14.66 -19.64
N GLU A 308 -28.19 -15.20 -20.82
CA GLU A 308 -27.39 -16.23 -21.46
C GLU A 308 -26.44 -15.63 -22.49
N VAL A 309 -25.23 -16.20 -22.56
CA VAL A 309 -24.21 -15.87 -23.55
C VAL A 309 -23.68 -17.17 -24.14
N GLU A 310 -23.71 -17.28 -25.46
CA GLU A 310 -23.18 -18.45 -26.18
C GLU A 310 -21.67 -18.33 -26.34
N LYS A 311 -21.01 -19.47 -26.48
CA LYS A 311 -19.57 -19.54 -26.74
C LYS A 311 -19.20 -18.66 -27.95
N GLY A 312 -18.18 -17.84 -27.78
CA GLY A 312 -17.68 -16.92 -28.79
C GLY A 312 -18.35 -15.54 -28.79
N GLN A 313 -19.51 -15.38 -28.14
CA GLN A 313 -20.16 -14.07 -28.01
C GLN A 313 -19.43 -13.17 -27.02
N HIS A 314 -19.64 -11.87 -27.19
CA HIS A 314 -19.08 -10.84 -26.33
C HIS A 314 -20.18 -10.21 -25.48
N PHE A 315 -19.82 -9.81 -24.27
CA PHE A 315 -20.68 -8.99 -23.44
C PHE A 315 -19.86 -7.94 -22.71
N ARG A 316 -20.50 -6.79 -22.46
CA ARG A 316 -19.87 -5.64 -21.82
C ARG A 316 -20.67 -5.16 -20.63
N VAL A 317 -19.95 -4.93 -19.53
CA VAL A 317 -20.47 -4.32 -18.31
C VAL A 317 -20.00 -2.87 -18.30
N VAL A 318 -20.94 -1.93 -18.31
CA VAL A 318 -20.66 -0.49 -18.39
C VAL A 318 -21.15 0.21 -17.13
N ASP A 319 -20.26 0.96 -16.48
CA ASP A 319 -20.65 1.86 -15.40
C ASP A 319 -21.17 3.18 -15.98
N VAL A 320 -22.49 3.37 -15.98
CA VAL A 320 -23.13 4.53 -16.62
C VAL A 320 -22.86 5.84 -15.86
N TYR A 321 -22.77 5.79 -14.53
CA TYR A 321 -22.68 6.98 -13.68
C TYR A 321 -21.38 7.09 -12.89
N GLY A 322 -20.52 6.07 -12.94
CA GLY A 322 -19.28 6.01 -12.18
C GLY A 322 -19.47 5.56 -10.73
N GLU A 323 -18.35 5.16 -10.11
CA GLU A 323 -18.27 4.69 -8.73
C GLU A 323 -19.21 3.52 -8.35
N GLN A 324 -19.71 2.76 -9.32
CA GLN A 324 -20.60 1.63 -9.07
C GLN A 324 -19.84 0.31 -9.12
N VAL A 325 -20.07 -0.55 -8.13
CA VAL A 325 -19.56 -1.93 -8.10
C VAL A 325 -20.68 -2.89 -8.51
N THR A 326 -20.32 -3.95 -9.23
CA THR A 326 -21.21 -5.06 -9.54
C THR A 326 -20.53 -6.40 -9.34
N ASP A 327 -21.27 -7.32 -8.75
CA ASP A 327 -20.87 -8.72 -8.63
C ASP A 327 -21.17 -9.39 -9.97
N LEU A 328 -20.20 -10.13 -10.52
CA LEU A 328 -20.39 -10.98 -11.69
C LEU A 328 -20.20 -12.45 -11.29
N VAL A 329 -21.21 -13.26 -11.56
CA VAL A 329 -21.16 -14.72 -11.41
C VAL A 329 -21.65 -15.41 -12.68
N ALA A 330 -21.17 -16.62 -12.94
CA ALA A 330 -21.57 -17.37 -14.13
C ALA A 330 -21.55 -18.87 -13.92
N TRP A 331 -22.38 -19.57 -14.68
CA TRP A 331 -22.52 -21.03 -14.71
C TRP A 331 -22.50 -21.54 -16.14
N VAL A 332 -21.92 -22.72 -16.35
CA VAL A 332 -21.88 -23.36 -17.66
C VAL A 332 -23.22 -24.05 -17.93
N LYS A 333 -23.81 -23.80 -19.10
CA LYS A 333 -25.08 -24.39 -19.51
C LYS A 333 -24.99 -25.92 -19.60
N GLY A 334 -26.08 -26.61 -19.26
CA GLY A 334 -26.15 -28.07 -19.29
C GLY A 334 -25.47 -28.77 -18.11
N THR A 335 -24.90 -28.03 -17.15
CA THR A 335 -24.20 -28.61 -15.98
C THR A 335 -25.03 -28.61 -14.70
N ASN A 336 -26.31 -28.24 -14.76
CA ASN A 336 -27.18 -28.08 -13.59
C ASN A 336 -26.55 -27.20 -12.49
N LEU A 337 -25.94 -26.08 -12.90
CA LEU A 337 -25.25 -25.12 -12.04
C LEU A 337 -24.03 -25.68 -11.27
N VAL A 338 -23.52 -26.86 -11.64
CA VAL A 338 -22.36 -27.49 -10.99
C VAL A 338 -21.04 -26.87 -11.45
N GLU A 339 -20.87 -26.66 -12.76
CA GLU A 339 -19.69 -26.00 -13.32
C GLU A 339 -19.93 -24.48 -13.36
N LYS A 340 -19.11 -23.74 -12.63
CA LYS A 340 -19.30 -22.31 -12.36
C LYS A 340 -18.00 -21.54 -12.33
N LEU A 341 -18.09 -20.24 -12.54
CA LEU A 341 -16.98 -19.29 -12.37
C LEU A 341 -16.37 -19.46 -10.97
N SER A 342 -15.04 -19.57 -10.91
CA SER A 342 -14.30 -19.78 -9.67
C SER A 342 -13.18 -18.77 -9.51
N MET A 343 -13.35 -17.88 -8.53
CA MET A 343 -12.28 -16.95 -8.16
C MET A 343 -11.07 -17.66 -7.56
N ALA A 344 -11.25 -18.82 -6.92
CA ALA A 344 -10.12 -19.62 -6.41
C ALA A 344 -9.20 -20.12 -7.54
N HIS A 345 -9.77 -20.70 -8.59
CA HIS A 345 -9.00 -21.17 -9.76
C HIS A 345 -8.43 -19.98 -10.55
N THR A 346 -9.21 -18.91 -10.70
CA THR A 346 -8.74 -17.68 -11.35
C THR A 346 -7.53 -17.10 -10.62
N ARG A 347 -7.57 -16.95 -9.29
CA ARG A 347 -6.44 -16.48 -8.49
C ARG A 347 -5.24 -17.42 -8.57
N PHE A 348 -5.44 -18.73 -8.71
CA PHE A 348 -4.35 -19.68 -8.88
C PHE A 348 -3.58 -19.43 -10.19
N HIS A 349 -4.29 -19.28 -11.31
CA HIS A 349 -3.67 -19.00 -12.62
C HIS A 349 -3.04 -17.61 -12.71
N LEU A 350 -3.64 -16.62 -12.05
CA LEU A 350 -3.18 -15.23 -12.07
C LEU A 350 -2.24 -14.87 -10.91
N ILE A 351 -1.80 -15.84 -10.09
CA ILE A 351 -0.94 -15.60 -8.93
C ILE A 351 -1.51 -14.50 -8.00
N GLY A 352 -2.83 -14.47 -7.88
CA GLY A 352 -3.57 -13.55 -7.02
C GLY A 352 -3.71 -12.11 -7.51
N VAL A 353 -3.24 -11.74 -8.72
CA VAL A 353 -3.46 -10.40 -9.30
C VAL A 353 -4.75 -10.32 -10.11
N PRO A 354 -5.40 -9.14 -10.22
CA PRO A 354 -6.53 -8.94 -11.14
C PRO A 354 -6.16 -9.23 -12.60
N PRO A 355 -7.09 -9.73 -13.42
CA PRO A 355 -6.82 -10.10 -14.80
C PRO A 355 -6.49 -8.89 -15.67
N GLU A 356 -5.51 -9.06 -16.56
CA GLU A 356 -5.19 -8.13 -17.64
C GLU A 356 -5.90 -8.49 -18.95
N LYS A 357 -5.85 -7.57 -19.91
CA LYS A 357 -6.36 -7.80 -21.27
C LYS A 357 -5.66 -9.01 -21.90
N GLY A 358 -6.46 -9.95 -22.40
CA GLY A 358 -6.02 -11.21 -23.00
C GLY A 358 -6.02 -12.39 -22.03
N GLU A 359 -6.07 -12.15 -20.73
CA GLU A 359 -6.11 -13.19 -19.70
C GLU A 359 -7.52 -13.75 -19.49
N TYR A 360 -7.61 -14.82 -18.68
CA TYR A 360 -8.81 -15.63 -18.55
C TYR A 360 -9.32 -15.69 -17.11
N LEU A 361 -10.64 -15.73 -16.99
CA LEU A 361 -11.34 -16.22 -15.80
C LEU A 361 -11.62 -17.71 -15.96
N TRP A 362 -11.60 -18.44 -14.84
CA TRP A 362 -11.61 -19.91 -14.83
C TRP A 362 -12.82 -20.49 -14.11
N THR A 363 -13.27 -21.66 -14.56
CA THR A 363 -14.29 -22.45 -13.86
C THR A 363 -13.70 -23.22 -12.67
N ASN A 364 -14.56 -23.78 -11.82
CA ASN A 364 -14.19 -24.77 -10.81
C ASN A 364 -13.79 -26.14 -11.38
N LYS A 365 -13.71 -26.29 -12.71
CA LYS A 365 -13.19 -27.46 -13.43
C LYS A 365 -11.84 -27.16 -14.08
N ASP A 366 -11.22 -26.04 -13.74
CA ASP A 366 -9.93 -25.60 -14.28
C ASP A 366 -9.93 -25.42 -15.82
N ASP A 367 -11.04 -24.91 -16.35
CA ASP A 367 -11.21 -24.62 -17.78
C ASP A 367 -11.65 -23.15 -17.97
N PRO A 368 -11.15 -22.40 -18.97
CA PRO A 368 -11.51 -21.00 -19.17
C PRO A 368 -13.01 -20.81 -19.41
N ILE A 369 -13.58 -19.80 -18.76
CA ILE A 369 -14.99 -19.42 -18.94
C ILE A 369 -15.13 -18.07 -19.65
N PHE A 370 -14.25 -17.12 -19.36
CA PHE A 370 -14.21 -15.81 -19.99
C PHE A 370 -12.79 -15.40 -20.33
N GLN A 371 -12.61 -14.71 -21.46
CA GLN A 371 -11.39 -13.97 -21.76
C GLN A 371 -11.67 -12.47 -21.59
N VAL A 372 -10.79 -11.74 -20.92
CA VAL A 372 -10.86 -10.27 -20.84
C VAL A 372 -10.41 -9.70 -22.18
N VAL A 373 -11.32 -9.05 -22.90
CA VAL A 373 -11.06 -8.49 -24.24
C VAL A 373 -10.59 -7.06 -24.14
N ASP A 374 -11.20 -6.29 -23.23
CA ASP A 374 -10.86 -4.89 -23.02
C ASP A 374 -11.32 -4.43 -21.63
N ASP A 375 -10.58 -3.52 -21.00
CA ASP A 375 -10.86 -3.04 -19.65
C ASP A 375 -10.29 -1.64 -19.43
N THR A 376 -11.18 -0.68 -19.17
CA THR A 376 -10.79 0.72 -18.94
C THR A 376 -10.41 1.00 -17.48
N VAL A 377 -10.84 0.16 -16.54
CA VAL A 377 -10.68 0.38 -15.08
C VAL A 377 -9.48 -0.36 -14.51
N ARG A 378 -9.21 -1.59 -14.97
CA ARG A 378 -8.05 -2.43 -14.57
C ARG A 378 -7.99 -2.74 -13.08
N VAL A 379 -9.10 -2.60 -12.37
CA VAL A 379 -9.19 -2.80 -10.93
C VAL A 379 -10.50 -3.48 -10.60
N HIS A 380 -10.37 -4.73 -10.16
CA HIS A 380 -11.46 -5.62 -9.82
C HIS A 380 -11.06 -6.45 -8.61
N ASP A 381 -12.04 -6.81 -7.77
CA ASP A 381 -11.80 -7.67 -6.62
C ASP A 381 -12.20 -9.12 -6.93
N MET A 382 -11.36 -10.04 -6.46
CA MET A 382 -11.59 -11.48 -6.57
C MET A 382 -11.59 -12.15 -5.20
N THR A 383 -11.69 -11.41 -4.09
CA THR A 383 -11.43 -11.93 -2.74
C THR A 383 -12.62 -11.89 -1.81
N PHE A 384 -13.54 -10.95 -2.01
CA PHE A 384 -14.73 -10.82 -1.17
C PHE A 384 -15.92 -11.57 -1.79
N ALA A 385 -16.62 -12.29 -0.92
CA ALA A 385 -17.91 -12.85 -1.25
C ALA A 385 -18.95 -11.73 -1.43
N SER A 386 -19.99 -12.02 -2.21
CA SER A 386 -21.21 -11.20 -2.26
C SER A 386 -21.77 -10.96 -0.85
N CYS A 387 -22.34 -9.78 -0.59
CA CYS A 387 -23.07 -9.60 0.66
C CYS A 387 -24.29 -10.55 0.71
N PHE A 388 -24.63 -11.00 1.91
CA PHE A 388 -25.64 -12.03 2.17
C PHE A 388 -26.54 -11.62 3.34
N PRO A 389 -27.76 -12.16 3.47
CA PRO A 389 -28.76 -11.70 4.44
C PRO A 389 -28.24 -11.65 5.89
N GLU A 390 -27.57 -12.72 6.35
CA GLU A 390 -27.09 -12.86 7.72
C GLU A 390 -25.98 -11.85 8.07
N MET A 391 -25.31 -11.27 7.07
CA MET A 391 -24.38 -10.15 7.28
C MET A 391 -25.13 -8.93 7.80
N TYR A 392 -26.26 -8.58 7.16
CA TYR A 392 -27.08 -7.43 7.54
C TYR A 392 -27.88 -7.66 8.82
N GLU A 393 -28.35 -8.89 9.04
CA GLU A 393 -29.04 -9.24 10.30
C GLU A 393 -28.14 -9.04 11.52
N LYS A 394 -26.84 -9.38 11.42
CA LYS A 394 -25.84 -9.12 12.49
C LYS A 394 -25.59 -7.64 12.73
N GLU A 395 -25.88 -6.78 11.76
CA GLU A 395 -25.84 -5.31 11.89
C GLU A 395 -27.17 -4.73 12.41
N GLY A 396 -28.18 -5.56 12.70
CA GLY A 396 -29.52 -5.12 13.11
C GLY A 396 -30.42 -4.70 11.94
N ARG A 397 -30.01 -4.96 10.69
CA ARG A 397 -30.77 -4.62 9.47
C ARG A 397 -31.53 -5.85 8.98
N LEU A 398 -32.72 -6.06 9.55
CA LEU A 398 -33.62 -7.14 9.14
C LEU A 398 -34.17 -6.88 7.73
N ASN A 399 -34.36 -7.95 6.94
CA ASN A 399 -34.96 -7.92 5.60
C ASN A 399 -34.22 -7.05 4.54
N HIS A 400 -32.96 -6.72 4.77
CA HIS A 400 -32.17 -5.97 3.79
C HIS A 400 -31.86 -6.83 2.55
N ARG A 401 -32.06 -6.27 1.34
CA ARG A 401 -31.68 -6.94 0.08
C ARG A 401 -30.18 -7.17 0.04
N SER A 402 -29.75 -8.34 -0.40
CA SER A 402 -28.33 -8.73 -0.44
C SER A 402 -27.94 -9.19 -1.83
N CYS A 403 -26.67 -9.05 -2.20
CA CYS A 403 -26.17 -9.41 -3.52
C CYS A 403 -26.40 -10.89 -3.84
N ALA A 404 -26.09 -11.77 -2.88
CA ALA A 404 -26.35 -13.19 -3.01
C ALA A 404 -27.85 -13.50 -3.14
N GLY A 405 -28.70 -12.81 -2.37
CA GLY A 405 -30.17 -12.95 -2.47
C GLY A 405 -30.72 -12.47 -3.82
N ASN A 406 -30.23 -11.35 -4.32
CA ASN A 406 -30.61 -10.77 -5.62
C ASN A 406 -30.25 -11.69 -6.78
N ILE A 407 -29.06 -12.28 -6.74
CA ILE A 407 -28.59 -13.26 -7.73
C ILE A 407 -29.46 -14.52 -7.64
N ALA A 408 -29.72 -15.02 -6.44
CA ALA A 408 -30.53 -16.22 -6.26
C ALA A 408 -31.96 -16.05 -6.79
N GLU A 409 -32.56 -14.88 -6.60
CA GLU A 409 -33.88 -14.54 -7.09
C GLU A 409 -33.98 -14.68 -8.62
N VAL A 410 -33.04 -14.09 -9.36
CA VAL A 410 -33.03 -14.16 -10.83
C VAL A 410 -32.57 -15.50 -11.39
N MET A 411 -31.89 -16.31 -10.57
CA MET A 411 -31.43 -17.64 -10.94
C MET A 411 -32.44 -18.77 -10.66
N LYS A 412 -33.58 -18.48 -10.01
CA LYS A 412 -34.66 -19.46 -9.78
C LYS A 412 -35.12 -20.18 -11.06
N PRO A 413 -35.34 -19.50 -12.21
CA PRO A 413 -35.76 -20.16 -13.45
C PRO A 413 -34.71 -21.16 -13.98
N TYR A 414 -33.46 -21.00 -13.58
CA TYR A 414 -32.33 -21.87 -13.96
C TYR A 414 -32.08 -23.01 -12.95
N GLY A 415 -32.94 -23.15 -11.94
CA GLY A 415 -32.91 -24.26 -10.98
C GLY A 415 -32.17 -23.97 -9.67
N MET A 416 -31.75 -22.72 -9.42
CA MET A 416 -31.13 -22.35 -8.14
C MET A 416 -32.15 -22.38 -7.00
N ARG A 417 -31.80 -22.99 -5.87
CA ARG A 417 -32.71 -23.20 -4.73
C ARG A 417 -32.39 -22.28 -3.56
N SER A 418 -31.12 -21.89 -3.40
CA SER A 418 -30.66 -21.06 -2.30
C SER A 418 -29.57 -20.06 -2.73
N TYR A 419 -29.49 -18.93 -2.03
CA TYR A 419 -28.36 -17.99 -2.17
C TYR A 419 -27.03 -18.60 -1.74
N LEU A 420 -27.05 -19.69 -0.97
CA LEU A 420 -25.85 -20.46 -0.61
C LEU A 420 -25.19 -21.15 -1.80
N GLU A 421 -25.88 -21.26 -2.94
CA GLU A 421 -25.33 -21.86 -4.17
C GLU A 421 -24.54 -20.84 -5.01
N VAL A 422 -24.68 -19.54 -4.73
CA VAL A 422 -24.00 -18.44 -5.41
C VAL A 422 -22.49 -18.56 -5.15
N PRO A 423 -21.64 -18.67 -6.19
CA PRO A 423 -20.20 -18.71 -6.03
C PRO A 423 -19.65 -17.34 -5.63
N ASP A 424 -18.39 -17.32 -5.17
CA ASP A 424 -17.66 -16.06 -4.99
C ASP A 424 -17.65 -15.26 -6.30
N PRO A 425 -18.07 -13.98 -6.29
CA PRO A 425 -18.18 -13.18 -7.49
C PRO A 425 -16.82 -12.65 -7.98
N PHE A 426 -16.76 -12.32 -9.26
CA PHE A 426 -15.82 -11.34 -9.76
C PHE A 426 -16.40 -9.94 -9.52
N ASN A 427 -15.88 -9.20 -8.55
CA ASN A 427 -16.38 -7.90 -8.13
C ASN A 427 -15.83 -6.82 -9.07
N ILE A 428 -16.61 -6.51 -10.11
CA ILE A 428 -16.23 -5.55 -11.14
C ILE A 428 -16.21 -4.14 -10.56
N PHE A 429 -15.13 -3.40 -10.83
CA PHE A 429 -14.88 -2.03 -10.37
C PHE A 429 -14.74 -1.89 -8.84
N MET A 430 -14.65 -3.00 -8.10
CA MET A 430 -14.36 -2.94 -6.67
C MET A 430 -12.85 -2.94 -6.44
N ASN A 431 -12.42 -2.05 -5.56
CA ASN A 431 -11.03 -1.96 -5.16
C ASN A 431 -10.87 -2.18 -3.66
N THR A 432 -10.67 -3.43 -3.27
CA THR A 432 -10.54 -3.81 -1.86
C THR A 432 -9.08 -3.73 -1.38
N PRO A 433 -8.84 -3.51 -0.07
CA PRO A 433 -7.54 -3.09 0.47
C PRO A 433 -6.39 -4.08 0.31
N ASN A 434 -6.65 -5.30 -0.17
CA ASN A 434 -5.61 -6.27 -0.47
C ASN A 434 -4.73 -5.85 -1.68
N TYR A 435 -5.17 -4.89 -2.51
CA TYR A 435 -4.51 -4.65 -3.80
C TYR A 435 -4.11 -3.20 -4.14
N THR A 436 -4.66 -2.12 -3.55
CA THR A 436 -4.22 -0.76 -3.92
C THR A 436 -4.47 0.36 -2.89
N LEU A 437 -3.85 1.54 -3.12
CA LEU A 437 -4.16 2.84 -2.49
C LEU A 437 -5.29 3.63 -3.20
N LYS A 438 -5.95 3.05 -4.22
CA LYS A 438 -6.99 3.74 -4.99
C LYS A 438 -8.30 3.83 -4.17
N ARG A 439 -9.25 4.65 -4.62
CA ARG A 439 -10.61 4.72 -4.05
C ARG A 439 -11.30 3.36 -4.14
N LEU A 440 -12.18 3.04 -3.20
CA LEU A 440 -12.91 1.76 -3.14
C LEU A 440 -13.70 1.47 -4.44
N ASN A 441 -14.20 2.52 -5.09
CA ASN A 441 -14.90 2.44 -6.37
C ASN A 441 -14.21 3.41 -7.35
N PRO A 442 -13.28 2.95 -8.20
CA PRO A 442 -12.43 3.81 -9.00
C PRO A 442 -12.99 4.15 -10.40
N SER A 443 -14.13 3.56 -10.79
CA SER A 443 -14.76 3.77 -12.11
C SER A 443 -15.33 5.17 -12.30
N LYS A 444 -15.34 5.64 -13.55
CA LYS A 444 -15.94 6.89 -14.02
C LYS A 444 -17.15 6.59 -14.92
N PRO A 445 -18.04 7.57 -15.14
CA PRO A 445 -19.13 7.42 -16.11
C PRO A 445 -18.59 6.99 -17.49
N GLY A 446 -19.15 5.90 -18.03
CA GLY A 446 -18.79 5.32 -19.32
C GLY A 446 -17.66 4.28 -19.27
N ASP A 447 -17.01 4.08 -18.12
CA ASP A 447 -16.02 3.01 -17.97
C ASP A 447 -16.64 1.63 -18.16
N TYR A 448 -15.86 0.68 -18.67
CA TYR A 448 -16.35 -0.66 -18.98
C TYR A 448 -15.27 -1.73 -18.85
N ILE A 449 -15.76 -2.96 -18.72
CA ILE A 449 -14.99 -4.18 -18.97
C ILE A 449 -15.77 -5.06 -19.96
N GLU A 450 -15.06 -5.65 -20.91
CA GLU A 450 -15.60 -6.51 -21.95
C GLU A 450 -14.98 -7.90 -21.90
N PHE A 451 -15.83 -8.91 -22.07
CA PHE A 451 -15.45 -10.30 -22.05
C PHE A 451 -15.91 -11.03 -23.31
N LYS A 452 -15.13 -12.02 -23.72
CA LYS A 452 -15.53 -13.06 -24.66
C LYS A 452 -15.86 -14.34 -23.90
N ALA A 453 -17.02 -14.93 -24.18
CA ALA A 453 -17.41 -16.20 -23.59
C ALA A 453 -16.65 -17.36 -24.24
N MET A 454 -16.03 -18.21 -23.42
CA MET A 454 -15.30 -19.40 -23.90
C MET A 454 -16.18 -20.66 -23.92
N LYS A 455 -17.36 -20.57 -23.31
CA LYS A 455 -18.36 -21.63 -23.14
C LYS A 455 -19.77 -21.03 -23.25
N ASP A 456 -20.77 -21.88 -23.45
CA ASP A 456 -22.17 -21.48 -23.31
C ASP A 456 -22.49 -21.30 -21.82
N VAL A 457 -22.87 -20.10 -21.42
CA VAL A 457 -23.00 -19.71 -20.01
C VAL A 457 -24.30 -18.99 -19.70
N ILE A 458 -24.74 -19.13 -18.46
CA ILE A 458 -25.72 -18.27 -17.81
C ILE A 458 -24.94 -17.36 -16.88
N ILE A 459 -25.08 -16.05 -17.08
CA ILE A 459 -24.43 -15.02 -16.29
C ILE A 459 -25.49 -14.37 -15.41
N ALA A 460 -25.16 -14.11 -14.15
CA ALA A 460 -25.95 -13.22 -13.31
C ALA A 460 -25.05 -12.13 -12.75
N GLY A 461 -25.60 -10.91 -12.71
CA GLY A 461 -24.97 -9.79 -12.03
C GLY A 461 -26.00 -9.01 -11.25
N GLN A 462 -25.55 -8.20 -10.31
CA GLN A 462 -26.44 -7.36 -9.52
C GLN A 462 -25.79 -6.03 -9.21
N ARG A 463 -26.63 -5.01 -9.06
CA ARG A 463 -26.14 -3.68 -8.72
C ARG A 463 -26.12 -3.47 -7.21
N PHE A 464 -24.94 -3.16 -6.69
CA PHE A 464 -24.76 -2.82 -5.27
C PHE A 464 -25.57 -1.57 -4.88
N LEU A 465 -26.34 -1.64 -3.80
CA LEU A 465 -27.01 -0.48 -3.20
C LEU A 465 -25.96 0.29 -2.37
N LYS A 466 -25.60 1.52 -2.78
CA LYS A 466 -24.66 2.37 -2.01
C LYS A 466 -25.31 2.63 -0.65
N LEU A 467 -24.74 2.09 0.43
CA LEU A 467 -25.15 2.43 1.79
C LEU A 467 -24.99 3.96 1.94
N LYS A 468 -26.11 4.68 2.09
CA LYS A 468 -26.05 6.05 2.63
C LYS A 468 -25.45 5.93 4.02
N THR A 469 -24.19 6.32 4.16
CA THR A 469 -23.70 6.79 5.46
C THR A 469 -24.42 8.11 5.67
N GLU A 470 -25.49 8.08 6.47
CA GLU A 470 -26.11 9.30 6.96
C GLU A 470 -25.04 10.04 7.76
N SER A 471 -24.39 11.02 7.13
CA SER A 471 -23.90 12.18 7.85
C SER A 471 -25.16 12.93 8.29
N ALA A 472 -25.69 12.55 9.45
CA ALA A 472 -26.54 13.46 10.20
C ALA A 472 -25.67 14.68 10.53
N ARG A 473 -25.79 15.70 9.68
CA ARG A 473 -25.59 17.09 10.08
C ARG A 473 -26.69 17.40 11.08
N GLU A 474 -26.30 17.64 12.31
CA GLU A 474 -26.80 18.72 13.17
C GLU A 474 -25.67 19.16 14.10
#